data_AF-A0ABD7BLS2-F1
#
_entry.id   AF-A0ABD7BLS2-F1
#
_cell.length_a   1.000
_cell.length_b   1.000
_cell.length_c   1.000
_cell.angle_alpha   90.00
_cell.angle_beta   90.00
_cell.angle_gamma   90.00
#
_symmetry.space_group_name_H-M   'P 1'
#
loop_
_entity.id
_entity.type
_entity.pdbx_description
1 polymer ?
#
loop_
_entity_poly.entity_id
_entity_poly.type
_entity_poly.pdbx_seq_one_letter_code
_entity_poly.pdbx_strand_id
1 'polypeptide(L)'
;MESNTTEKELDVAAEGGVLGDCALCDGKNVLLKESHSIPKFAYDWLKQTSSTNFIRDTRDVNVRHQDGPKKHLLCGGCEGKLSAWEKKLAEGLFKKIANYRKQNSVVVISEEIKLAVLSVFWRALLTTKDDGNNRTDEDKAVVDAFLEASKQDILNNRCGSTICFAPFYGEPPLYGLPIAHTYGIERSVGSQDIRFFDHPHRYFAVFKLPFIYFYILSPGWGFEETNKATKLEVGDLDVRKIQDIPQVLKDYIEWEYEGFLKSKAAMDEVNQEQIRREVQKNSGKVTGSDKSLRRSGQ
;
A
#
# COMPACT_ATOMS: atom_id res chain seq x y z
N MET A 1 36.06 -32.29 -17.08
CA MET A 1 34.78 -31.71 -17.53
C MET A 1 33.81 -31.92 -16.39
N GLU A 2 33.95 -31.09 -15.37
CA GLU A 2 33.15 -29.87 -15.13
C GLU A 2 32.05 -30.18 -14.11
N SER A 3 32.46 -30.24 -12.84
CA SER A 3 31.58 -29.96 -11.70
C SER A 3 31.94 -28.58 -11.17
N ASN A 4 31.70 -27.56 -12.00
CA ASN A 4 31.85 -26.17 -11.60
C ASN A 4 30.46 -25.59 -11.27
N THR A 5 29.65 -26.36 -10.53
CA THR A 5 28.50 -25.85 -9.78
C THR A 5 29.10 -25.00 -8.66
N THR A 6 29.48 -23.78 -9.04
CA THR A 6 30.35 -22.87 -8.29
C THR A 6 29.77 -22.57 -6.91
N GLU A 7 30.63 -22.51 -5.89
CA GLU A 7 30.36 -22.12 -4.50
C GLU A 7 29.37 -20.94 -4.34
N LYS A 8 29.32 -20.05 -5.34
CA LYS A 8 28.35 -18.97 -5.48
C LYS A 8 26.87 -19.41 -5.44
N GLU A 9 26.50 -20.54 -6.05
CA GLU A 9 25.12 -21.04 -6.05
C GLU A 9 24.72 -21.67 -4.70
N LEU A 10 25.69 -22.27 -4.00
CA LEU A 10 25.51 -22.84 -2.66
C LEU A 10 25.33 -21.74 -1.60
N ASP A 11 26.05 -20.62 -1.71
CA ASP A 11 25.88 -19.44 -0.83
C ASP A 11 24.56 -18.69 -1.10
N VAL A 12 24.10 -18.63 -2.36
CA VAL A 12 22.83 -17.98 -2.74
C VAL A 12 21.62 -18.67 -2.09
N ALA A 13 21.64 -20.00 -2.01
CA ALA A 13 20.58 -20.78 -1.36
C ALA A 13 20.56 -20.60 0.17
N ALA A 14 21.72 -20.39 0.80
CA ALA A 14 21.83 -20.16 2.24
C ALA A 14 21.30 -18.78 2.67
N GLU A 15 21.39 -17.77 1.79
CA GLU A 15 20.88 -16.41 2.04
C GLU A 15 19.43 -16.16 1.58
N GLY A 16 18.76 -17.16 1.01
CA GLY A 16 17.36 -17.08 0.59
C GLY A 16 17.09 -16.05 -0.52
N GLY A 17 18.07 -15.77 -1.38
CA GLY A 17 17.91 -14.87 -2.52
C GLY A 17 18.09 -15.57 -3.87
N VAL A 18 17.90 -14.83 -4.96
CA VAL A 18 18.15 -15.32 -6.34
C VAL A 18 19.09 -14.36 -7.07
N LEU A 19 19.93 -14.88 -7.96
CA LEU A 19 20.77 -14.03 -8.81
C LEU A 19 19.93 -13.39 -9.92
N GLY A 20 20.10 -12.09 -10.13
CA GLY A 20 19.41 -11.35 -11.18
C GLY A 20 19.88 -9.90 -11.29
N ASP A 21 19.11 -9.10 -12.02
CA ASP A 21 19.38 -7.68 -12.20
C ASP A 21 18.54 -6.86 -11.21
N CYS A 22 19.18 -5.99 -10.44
CA CYS A 22 18.47 -5.12 -9.50
C CYS A 22 17.62 -4.10 -10.27
N ALA A 23 16.31 -4.11 -10.07
CA ALA A 23 15.41 -3.24 -10.83
C ALA A 23 15.59 -1.74 -10.55
N LEU A 24 16.19 -1.37 -9.40
CA LEU A 24 16.41 0.03 -9.03
C LEU A 24 17.77 0.56 -9.51
N CYS A 25 18.87 -0.12 -9.21
CA CYS A 25 20.22 0.36 -9.53
C CYS A 25 20.84 -0.26 -10.79
N ASP A 26 20.13 -1.14 -11.48
CA ASP A 26 20.58 -1.87 -12.67
C ASP A 26 21.83 -2.74 -12.47
N GLY A 27 22.23 -2.97 -11.21
CA GLY A 27 23.32 -3.87 -10.87
C GLY A 27 23.06 -5.27 -11.43
N LYS A 28 24.01 -5.78 -12.21
CA LYS A 28 23.88 -7.04 -12.96
C LYS A 28 24.36 -8.24 -12.15
N ASN A 29 23.65 -9.37 -12.26
CA ASN A 29 24.03 -10.63 -11.62
C ASN A 29 24.33 -10.49 -10.11
N VAL A 30 23.45 -9.76 -9.41
CA VAL A 30 23.52 -9.51 -7.96
C VAL A 30 22.49 -10.36 -7.23
N LEU A 31 22.74 -10.62 -5.95
CA LEU A 31 21.77 -11.30 -5.09
C LEU A 31 20.56 -10.39 -4.83
N LEU A 32 19.41 -10.78 -5.38
CA LEU A 32 18.13 -10.12 -5.16
C LEU A 32 17.49 -10.64 -3.87
N LYS A 33 16.94 -9.72 -3.11
CA LYS A 33 16.17 -9.97 -1.88
C LYS A 33 14.68 -9.90 -2.19
N GLU A 34 13.87 -10.51 -1.32
CA GLU A 34 12.41 -10.41 -1.42
C GLU A 34 11.92 -9.01 -1.06
N SER A 35 11.44 -8.29 -2.08
CA SER A 35 10.93 -6.93 -1.96
C SER A 35 9.40 -6.95 -1.88
N HIS A 36 8.81 -6.43 -0.79
CA HIS A 36 7.36 -6.26 -0.71
C HIS A 36 6.88 -5.10 -1.59
N SER A 37 5.73 -5.29 -2.26
CA SER A 37 5.10 -4.21 -3.05
C SER A 37 4.61 -3.08 -2.14
N ILE A 38 3.94 -3.44 -1.03
CA ILE A 38 3.59 -2.52 0.07
C ILE A 38 4.49 -2.84 1.28
N PRO A 39 4.96 -1.86 2.07
CA PRO A 39 5.91 -2.09 3.14
C PRO A 39 5.46 -3.15 4.15
N LYS A 40 6.40 -4.03 4.52
CA LYS A 40 6.16 -5.16 5.44
C LYS A 40 5.50 -4.75 6.76
N PHE A 41 5.84 -3.56 7.28
CA PHE A 41 5.28 -3.07 8.55
C PHE A 41 3.75 -2.97 8.53
N ALA A 42 3.13 -2.73 7.37
CA ALA A 42 1.68 -2.60 7.26
C ALA A 42 1.00 -3.97 7.40
N TYR A 43 1.56 -5.01 6.75
CA TYR A 43 1.09 -6.39 6.88
C TYR A 43 1.32 -6.94 8.29
N ASP A 44 2.49 -6.66 8.88
CA ASP A 44 2.79 -7.07 10.25
C ASP A 44 1.84 -6.40 11.24
N TRP A 45 1.55 -5.10 11.06
CA TRP A 45 0.55 -4.41 11.87
C TRP A 45 -0.84 -5.04 11.73
N LEU A 46 -1.29 -5.34 10.49
CA LEU A 46 -2.60 -5.96 10.25
C LEU A 46 -2.72 -7.29 10.99
N LYS A 47 -1.73 -8.17 10.87
CA LYS A 47 -1.71 -9.47 11.57
C LYS A 47 -1.71 -9.30 13.07
N GLN A 48 -0.77 -8.51 13.61
CA GLN A 48 -0.60 -8.33 15.07
C GLN A 48 -1.82 -7.71 15.75
N THR A 49 -2.64 -6.99 14.99
CA THR A 49 -3.84 -6.33 15.50
C THR A 49 -5.15 -6.99 15.06
N SER A 50 -5.07 -8.16 14.41
CA SER A 50 -6.19 -8.99 13.97
C SER A 50 -6.54 -10.04 15.03
N SER A 51 -7.82 -10.39 15.13
CA SER A 51 -8.30 -11.48 15.99
C SER A 51 -7.86 -12.87 15.52
N THR A 52 -7.42 -13.03 14.26
CA THR A 52 -6.95 -14.32 13.71
C THR A 52 -5.43 -14.41 13.54
N ASN A 53 -4.73 -13.27 13.44
CA ASN A 53 -3.34 -13.14 13.00
C ASN A 53 -3.07 -13.53 11.53
N PHE A 54 -4.10 -13.77 10.72
CA PHE A 54 -3.98 -14.06 9.28
C PHE A 54 -4.55 -12.92 8.45
N ILE A 55 -4.10 -12.83 7.19
CA ILE A 55 -4.63 -11.92 6.18
C ILE A 55 -5.33 -12.75 5.10
N ARG A 56 -6.32 -12.16 4.41
CA ARG A 56 -7.00 -12.73 3.25
C ARG A 56 -7.06 -11.67 2.15
N ASP A 57 -7.01 -12.10 0.90
CA ASP A 57 -7.05 -11.24 -0.27
C ASP A 57 -8.48 -11.18 -0.83
N THR A 58 -8.87 -10.07 -1.46
CA THR A 58 -10.20 -9.96 -2.09
C THR A 58 -10.30 -10.74 -3.40
N ARG A 59 -9.16 -11.08 -4.04
CA ARG A 59 -9.08 -11.92 -5.24
C ARG A 59 -9.38 -13.38 -4.94
N ASP A 60 -8.96 -13.86 -3.77
CA ASP A 60 -9.33 -15.17 -3.25
C ASP A 60 -9.44 -15.09 -1.72
N VAL A 61 -10.67 -14.94 -1.24
CA VAL A 61 -10.98 -14.80 0.18
C VAL A 61 -10.76 -16.11 0.94
N ASN A 62 -10.80 -17.25 0.25
CA ASN A 62 -10.70 -18.57 0.87
C ASN A 62 -9.23 -18.96 1.12
N VAL A 63 -8.28 -18.23 0.55
CA VAL A 63 -6.84 -18.39 0.82
C VAL A 63 -6.38 -17.51 1.98
N ARG A 64 -5.57 -18.09 2.86
CA ARG A 64 -4.92 -17.39 3.97
C ARG A 64 -3.50 -17.01 3.59
N HIS A 65 -3.12 -15.80 3.95
CA HIS A 65 -1.78 -15.26 3.77
C HIS A 65 -1.15 -14.91 5.12
N GLN A 66 0.14 -15.23 5.25
CA GLN A 66 0.98 -14.87 6.40
C GLN A 66 1.83 -13.62 6.15
N ASP A 67 1.89 -13.16 4.92
CA ASP A 67 2.72 -12.03 4.52
C ASP A 67 2.10 -11.35 3.29
N GLY A 68 2.60 -10.17 2.97
CA GLY A 68 2.20 -9.46 1.76
C GLY A 68 2.86 -10.01 0.48
N PRO A 69 2.34 -9.65 -0.70
CA PRO A 69 2.98 -9.98 -1.98
C PRO A 69 4.40 -9.41 -2.07
N LYS A 70 5.34 -10.26 -2.48
CA LYS A 70 6.77 -9.95 -2.62
C LYS A 70 7.35 -10.60 -3.86
N LYS A 71 8.37 -9.97 -4.45
CA LYS A 71 9.14 -10.47 -5.60
C LYS A 71 10.62 -10.28 -5.32
N HIS A 72 11.47 -11.18 -5.84
CA HIS A 72 12.91 -10.94 -5.85
C HIS A 72 13.23 -9.82 -6.83
N LEU A 73 13.46 -8.59 -6.33
CA LEU A 73 13.47 -7.38 -7.17
C LEU A 73 14.71 -6.51 -6.97
N LEU A 74 15.16 -6.35 -5.73
CA LEU A 74 16.21 -5.39 -5.37
C LEU A 74 17.41 -6.06 -4.72
N CYS A 75 18.61 -5.51 -4.95
CA CYS A 75 19.80 -5.88 -4.21
C CYS A 75 19.73 -5.39 -2.75
N GLY A 76 20.55 -5.97 -1.86
CA GLY A 76 20.56 -5.62 -0.43
C GLY A 76 20.79 -4.13 -0.14
N GLY A 77 21.59 -3.43 -0.96
CA GLY A 77 21.83 -1.99 -0.79
C GLY A 77 20.59 -1.14 -1.11
N CYS A 78 19.86 -1.50 -2.17
CA CYS A 78 18.61 -0.84 -2.52
C CYS A 78 17.51 -1.12 -1.49
N GLU A 79 17.39 -2.37 -1.03
CA GLU A 79 16.47 -2.75 0.06
C GLU A 79 16.74 -1.97 1.35
N GLY A 80 18.01 -1.89 1.77
CA GLY A 80 18.39 -1.14 2.97
C GLY A 80 18.03 0.34 2.87
N LYS A 81 18.23 0.95 1.70
CA LYS A 81 17.87 2.35 1.42
C LYS A 81 16.36 2.57 1.56
N LEU A 82 15.54 1.76 0.88
CA LEU A 82 14.08 1.90 0.92
C LEU A 82 13.53 1.59 2.32
N SER A 83 14.05 0.57 2.98
CA SER A 83 13.69 0.20 4.36
C SER A 83 13.92 1.34 5.35
N ALA A 84 15.00 2.11 5.20
CA ALA A 84 15.28 3.26 6.06
C ALA A 84 14.22 4.37 5.91
N TRP A 85 13.77 4.63 4.68
CA TRP A 85 12.68 5.59 4.42
C TRP A 85 11.33 5.07 4.89
N GLU A 86 11.03 3.79 4.66
CA GLU A 86 9.82 3.15 5.16
C GLU A 86 9.71 3.21 6.68
N LYS A 87 10.83 3.11 7.40
CA LYS A 87 10.84 3.32 8.84
C LYS A 87 10.40 4.74 9.21
N LYS A 88 10.82 5.76 8.47
CA LYS A 88 10.36 7.15 8.66
C LYS A 88 8.87 7.30 8.39
N LEU A 89 8.37 6.70 7.31
CA LEU A 89 6.93 6.65 7.00
C LEU A 89 6.14 5.95 8.13
N ALA A 90 6.64 4.83 8.63
CA ALA A 90 6.01 4.06 9.69
C ALA A 90 5.93 4.87 11.00
N GLU A 91 7.03 5.46 11.43
CA GLU A 91 7.16 6.15 12.72
C GLU A 91 6.59 7.58 12.71
N GLY A 92 6.81 8.30 11.63
CA GLY A 92 6.45 9.71 11.46
C GLY A 92 5.01 9.94 11.03
N LEU A 93 4.41 9.01 10.29
CA LEU A 93 3.05 9.16 9.77
C LEU A 93 2.13 7.99 10.16
N PHE A 94 2.39 6.78 9.70
CA PHE A 94 1.46 5.64 9.85
C PHE A 94 1.07 5.38 11.30
N LYS A 95 2.06 5.16 12.18
CA LYS A 95 1.77 4.91 13.59
C LYS A 95 1.06 6.12 14.20
N LYS A 96 1.41 7.37 13.85
CA LYS A 96 0.85 8.60 14.48
C LYS A 96 -0.66 8.71 14.30
N ILE A 97 -1.17 8.25 13.18
CA ILE A 97 -2.60 8.30 12.89
C ILE A 97 -3.33 6.97 13.13
N ALA A 98 -2.65 5.92 13.57
CA ALA A 98 -3.29 4.62 13.73
C ALA A 98 -4.28 4.61 14.91
N ASN A 99 -5.48 4.05 14.69
CA ASN A 99 -6.63 4.15 15.60
C ASN A 99 -6.56 3.28 16.88
N TYR A 100 -5.55 2.40 17.00
CA TYR A 100 -5.40 1.50 18.15
C TYR A 100 -4.75 2.18 19.37
N ARG A 101 -4.31 3.43 19.19
CA ARG A 101 -3.74 4.32 20.21
C ARG A 101 -4.31 5.73 20.02
N LYS A 102 -4.02 6.64 20.96
CA LYS A 102 -4.39 8.05 20.80
C LYS A 102 -3.70 8.60 19.54
N GLN A 103 -4.49 9.00 18.55
CA GLN A 103 -3.99 9.55 17.30
C GLN A 103 -3.41 10.96 17.55
N ASN A 104 -2.32 11.28 16.87
CA ASN A 104 -1.75 12.62 16.86
C ASN A 104 -2.35 13.41 15.70
N SER A 105 -2.90 14.59 16.00
CA SER A 105 -3.45 15.47 14.97
C SER A 105 -2.37 16.16 14.14
N VAL A 106 -1.18 16.36 14.70
CA VAL A 106 -0.04 16.94 13.98
C VAL A 106 0.92 15.83 13.59
N VAL A 107 1.23 15.74 12.30
CA VAL A 107 2.24 14.86 11.72
C VAL A 107 3.33 15.69 11.08
N VAL A 108 4.57 15.22 11.13
CA VAL A 108 5.72 15.87 10.51
C VAL A 108 6.09 15.08 9.27
N ILE A 109 5.90 15.68 8.10
CA ILE A 109 6.25 15.06 6.83
C ILE A 109 7.69 15.45 6.50
N SER A 110 8.56 14.46 6.33
CA SER A 110 9.95 14.66 5.88
C SER A 110 10.13 14.24 4.42
N GLU A 111 11.25 14.63 3.80
CA GLU A 111 11.56 14.19 2.43
C GLU A 111 11.66 12.66 2.35
N GLU A 112 12.19 11.99 3.38
CA GLU A 112 12.22 10.53 3.43
C GLU A 112 10.83 9.90 3.47
N ILE A 113 9.83 10.55 4.07
CA ILE A 113 8.44 10.08 4.02
C ILE A 113 7.91 10.17 2.58
N LYS A 114 8.17 11.27 1.87
CA LYS A 114 7.78 11.41 0.46
C LYS A 114 8.47 10.36 -0.42
N LEU A 115 9.76 10.15 -0.22
CA LEU A 115 10.55 9.14 -0.94
C LEU A 115 10.08 7.71 -0.62
N ALA A 116 9.71 7.43 0.63
CA ALA A 116 9.10 6.15 0.99
C ALA A 116 7.82 5.92 0.20
N VAL A 117 6.90 6.88 0.19
CA VAL A 117 5.62 6.79 -0.53
C VAL A 117 5.83 6.65 -2.05
N LEU A 118 6.75 7.43 -2.64
CA LEU A 118 7.12 7.28 -4.05
C LEU A 118 7.68 5.87 -4.35
N SER A 119 8.52 5.33 -3.47
CA SER A 119 9.08 3.99 -3.64
C SER A 119 8.01 2.90 -3.60
N VAL A 120 6.95 3.09 -2.81
CA VAL A 120 5.81 2.17 -2.77
C VAL A 120 5.02 2.25 -4.08
N PHE A 121 4.70 3.45 -4.59
CA PHE A 121 4.10 3.60 -5.91
C PHE A 121 4.90 2.90 -7.01
N TRP A 122 6.22 3.13 -7.02
CA TRP A 122 7.12 2.55 -8.01
C TRP A 122 7.13 1.02 -7.94
N ARG A 123 7.35 0.42 -6.75
CA ARG A 123 7.35 -1.04 -6.62
C ARG A 123 5.99 -1.65 -6.92
N ALA A 124 4.92 -1.04 -6.43
CA ALA A 124 3.58 -1.57 -6.59
C ALA A 124 3.15 -1.58 -8.06
N LEU A 125 3.45 -0.52 -8.83
CA LEU A 125 3.21 -0.51 -10.27
C LEU A 125 4.16 -1.44 -11.02
N LEU A 126 5.44 -1.43 -10.69
CA LEU A 126 6.43 -2.29 -11.35
C LEU A 126 6.07 -3.78 -11.22
N THR A 127 5.52 -4.20 -10.09
CA THR A 127 5.16 -5.60 -9.85
C THR A 127 3.80 -6.01 -10.43
N THR A 128 2.96 -5.05 -10.84
CA THR A 128 1.58 -5.28 -11.32
C THR A 128 1.30 -4.77 -12.74
N LYS A 129 2.26 -4.08 -13.37
CA LYS A 129 2.05 -3.45 -14.69
C LYS A 129 1.64 -4.43 -15.80
N ASP A 130 2.06 -5.69 -15.67
CA ASP A 130 1.78 -6.76 -16.62
C ASP A 130 0.56 -7.62 -16.24
N ASP A 131 -0.12 -7.30 -15.13
CA ASP A 131 -1.35 -7.98 -14.74
C ASP A 131 -2.48 -7.68 -15.76
N GLY A 132 -3.43 -8.60 -15.90
CA GLY A 132 -4.56 -8.44 -16.84
C GLY A 132 -5.33 -7.13 -16.57
N ASN A 133 -5.38 -6.25 -17.57
CA ASN A 133 -6.00 -4.94 -17.47
C ASN A 133 -6.59 -4.49 -18.83
N ASN A 134 -7.29 -3.36 -18.83
CA ASN A 134 -7.89 -2.75 -20.03
C ASN A 134 -7.10 -1.55 -20.56
N ARG A 135 -5.80 -1.44 -20.22
CA ARG A 135 -4.93 -0.33 -20.63
C ARG A 135 -4.59 -0.43 -22.11
N THR A 136 -4.71 0.69 -22.80
CA THR A 136 -4.21 0.90 -24.17
C THR A 136 -2.68 0.90 -24.20
N ASP A 137 -2.08 0.90 -25.38
CA ASP A 137 -0.62 0.99 -25.50
C ASP A 137 -0.11 2.39 -25.09
N GLU A 138 -0.93 3.42 -25.28
CA GLU A 138 -0.70 4.77 -24.79
C GLU A 138 -0.67 4.81 -23.24
N ASP A 139 -1.62 4.14 -22.58
CA ASP A 139 -1.65 4.02 -21.13
C ASP A 139 -0.39 3.31 -20.59
N LYS A 140 0.04 2.23 -21.27
CA LYS A 140 1.26 1.50 -20.89
C LYS A 140 2.51 2.39 -21.03
N ALA A 141 2.59 3.19 -22.10
CA ALA A 141 3.68 4.14 -22.27
C ALA A 141 3.72 5.19 -21.14
N VAL A 142 2.56 5.65 -20.66
CA VAL A 142 2.47 6.55 -19.49
C VAL A 142 2.96 5.86 -18.22
N VAL A 143 2.58 4.60 -17.99
CA VAL A 143 3.05 3.81 -16.84
C VAL A 143 4.57 3.62 -16.89
N ASP A 144 5.13 3.22 -18.03
CA ASP A 144 6.57 3.02 -18.18
C ASP A 144 7.35 4.33 -18.00
N ALA A 145 6.83 5.45 -18.51
CA ALA A 145 7.41 6.77 -18.28
C ALA A 145 7.39 7.16 -16.79
N PHE A 146 6.29 6.88 -16.09
CA PHE A 146 6.20 7.11 -14.63
C PHE A 146 7.18 6.25 -13.86
N LEU A 147 7.33 4.97 -14.23
CA LEU A 147 8.25 4.04 -13.57
C LEU A 147 9.70 4.48 -13.74
N GLU A 148 10.10 4.90 -14.95
CA GLU A 148 11.45 5.38 -15.21
C GLU A 148 11.73 6.71 -14.48
N ALA A 149 10.81 7.68 -14.55
CA ALA A 149 10.95 8.94 -13.83
C ALA A 149 11.06 8.73 -12.31
N SER A 150 10.20 7.87 -11.74
CA SER A 150 10.22 7.54 -10.31
C SER A 150 11.49 6.81 -9.90
N LYS A 151 12.01 5.91 -10.75
CA LYS A 151 13.31 5.24 -10.54
C LYS A 151 14.43 6.26 -10.43
N GLN A 152 14.52 7.21 -11.37
CA GLN A 152 15.53 8.28 -11.34
C GLN A 152 15.39 9.15 -10.09
N ASP A 153 14.18 9.49 -9.69
CA ASP A 153 13.90 10.27 -8.48
C ASP A 153 14.35 9.54 -7.21
N ILE A 154 14.03 8.26 -7.09
CA ILE A 154 14.46 7.38 -5.97
C ILE A 154 15.99 7.27 -5.93
N LEU A 155 16.66 7.10 -7.07
CA LEU A 155 18.12 7.03 -7.12
C LEU A 155 18.76 8.34 -6.64
N ASN A 156 18.20 9.48 -7.08
CA ASN A 156 18.71 10.82 -6.81
C ASN A 156 18.19 11.44 -5.49
N ASN A 157 17.46 10.69 -4.66
CA ASN A 157 16.89 11.17 -3.39
C ASN A 157 16.02 12.43 -3.55
N ARG A 158 15.24 12.50 -4.62
CA ARG A 158 14.29 13.60 -4.87
C ARG A 158 12.91 13.03 -5.18
N CYS A 159 11.87 13.85 -5.03
CA CYS A 159 10.50 13.47 -5.37
C CYS A 159 9.89 14.54 -6.27
N GLY A 160 9.92 14.32 -7.58
CA GLY A 160 9.34 15.19 -8.59
C GLY A 160 7.82 15.00 -8.76
N SER A 161 7.30 13.84 -8.36
CA SER A 161 5.86 13.56 -8.35
C SER A 161 5.13 14.37 -7.28
N THR A 162 4.02 15.01 -7.66
CA THR A 162 3.08 15.60 -6.69
C THR A 162 2.22 14.50 -6.09
N ILE A 163 2.58 14.07 -4.90
CA ILE A 163 1.85 13.04 -4.16
C ILE A 163 0.85 13.72 -3.23
N CYS A 164 -0.39 13.23 -3.24
CA CYS A 164 -1.43 13.61 -2.30
C CYS A 164 -1.73 12.46 -1.34
N PHE A 165 -2.37 12.78 -0.22
CA PHE A 165 -2.78 11.76 0.73
C PHE A 165 -4.10 12.12 1.44
N ALA A 166 -4.79 11.10 1.93
CA ALA A 166 -6.05 11.20 2.64
C ALA A 166 -5.96 10.36 3.94
N PRO A 167 -5.69 11.00 5.09
CA PRO A 167 -5.63 10.31 6.37
C PRO A 167 -7.03 10.17 7.00
N PHE A 168 -7.34 9.04 7.61
CA PHE A 168 -8.61 8.80 8.30
C PHE A 168 -8.41 8.99 9.81
N TYR A 169 -8.47 10.26 10.23
CA TYR A 169 -8.26 10.71 11.61
C TYR A 169 -9.57 11.06 12.31
N GLY A 170 -9.74 10.67 13.57
CA GLY A 170 -10.93 10.97 14.36
C GLY A 170 -11.98 9.86 14.33
N GLU A 171 -13.25 10.22 14.52
CA GLU A 171 -14.38 9.28 14.54
C GLU A 171 -15.12 9.29 13.19
N PRO A 172 -15.54 8.13 12.66
CA PRO A 172 -16.40 8.07 11.47
C PRO A 172 -17.81 8.61 11.74
N PRO A 173 -18.55 9.04 10.70
CA PRO A 173 -18.15 9.04 9.28
C PRO A 173 -17.12 10.13 8.96
N LEU A 174 -16.19 9.82 8.05
CA LEU A 174 -15.14 10.74 7.59
C LEU A 174 -15.34 11.06 6.11
N TYR A 175 -15.09 12.31 5.71
CA TYR A 175 -15.18 12.79 4.32
C TYR A 175 -16.54 12.57 3.63
N GLY A 176 -17.62 12.44 4.42
CA GLY A 176 -18.95 12.13 3.92
C GLY A 176 -19.13 10.68 3.44
N LEU A 177 -18.17 9.79 3.72
CA LEU A 177 -18.27 8.37 3.39
C LEU A 177 -19.21 7.63 4.37
N PRO A 178 -19.95 6.60 3.92
CA PRO A 178 -20.79 5.80 4.80
C PRO A 178 -19.98 5.14 5.92
N ILE A 179 -20.58 5.03 7.12
CA ILE A 179 -19.92 4.42 8.29
C ILE A 179 -19.48 2.97 8.04
N ALA A 180 -20.22 2.24 7.19
CA ALA A 180 -19.95 0.84 6.86
C ALA A 180 -18.58 0.64 6.17
N HIS A 181 -18.03 1.67 5.54
CA HIS A 181 -16.74 1.64 4.84
C HIS A 181 -15.56 1.64 5.82
N THR A 182 -15.79 2.09 7.05
CA THR A 182 -14.77 2.28 8.10
C THR A 182 -13.94 1.02 8.29
N TYR A 183 -14.56 -0.17 8.35
CA TYR A 183 -13.80 -1.40 8.59
C TYR A 183 -12.79 -1.64 7.46
N GLY A 184 -13.19 -1.48 6.20
CA GLY A 184 -12.30 -1.62 5.06
C GLY A 184 -11.18 -0.57 5.09
N ILE A 185 -11.51 0.69 5.35
CA ILE A 185 -10.57 1.82 5.49
C ILE A 185 -9.49 1.52 6.55
N GLU A 186 -9.90 1.01 7.70
CA GLU A 186 -9.05 0.80 8.86
C GLU A 186 -8.29 -0.54 8.83
N ARG A 187 -8.81 -1.55 8.10
CA ARG A 187 -8.34 -2.95 8.18
C ARG A 187 -7.91 -3.56 6.85
N SER A 188 -7.79 -2.78 5.78
CA SER A 188 -7.17 -3.23 4.53
C SER A 188 -5.89 -2.47 4.18
N VAL A 189 -5.08 -3.12 3.35
CA VAL A 189 -3.80 -2.63 2.79
C VAL A 189 -3.76 -3.05 1.33
N GLY A 190 -2.98 -2.34 0.50
CA GLY A 190 -2.85 -2.67 -0.91
C GLY A 190 -3.48 -1.58 -1.75
N SER A 191 -4.55 -1.89 -2.48
CA SER A 191 -5.25 -0.93 -3.33
C SER A 191 -4.33 -0.29 -4.37
N GLN A 192 -3.27 -0.99 -4.76
CA GLN A 192 -2.27 -0.49 -5.69
C GLN A 192 -2.83 -0.54 -7.11
N ASP A 193 -3.23 0.61 -7.62
CA ASP A 193 -3.92 0.73 -8.91
C ASP A 193 -3.48 2.02 -9.63
N ILE A 194 -3.59 1.99 -10.95
CA ILE A 194 -3.56 3.18 -11.81
C ILE A 194 -4.68 3.08 -12.83
N ARG A 195 -5.62 4.01 -12.74
CA ARG A 195 -6.82 4.11 -13.57
C ARG A 195 -6.71 5.27 -14.54
N PHE A 196 -7.10 5.01 -15.78
CA PHE A 196 -7.18 5.98 -16.86
C PHE A 196 -8.64 6.29 -17.17
N PHE A 197 -8.97 7.54 -17.47
CA PHE A 197 -10.36 8.01 -17.56
C PHE A 197 -10.77 8.49 -18.96
N ASP A 198 -10.03 9.43 -19.55
CA ASP A 198 -10.40 10.11 -20.78
C ASP A 198 -9.22 10.33 -21.72
N HIS A 199 -9.49 10.77 -22.95
CA HIS A 199 -8.47 11.20 -23.90
C HIS A 199 -8.37 12.75 -23.89
N PRO A 200 -7.18 13.36 -23.65
CA PRO A 200 -5.91 12.73 -23.33
C PRO A 200 -5.82 12.25 -21.87
N HIS A 201 -5.17 11.09 -21.72
CA HIS A 201 -5.09 10.16 -20.57
C HIS A 201 -4.82 10.79 -19.21
N ARG A 202 -5.86 11.36 -18.59
CA ARG A 202 -5.82 11.63 -17.14
C ARG A 202 -5.77 10.30 -16.41
N TYR A 203 -4.88 10.21 -15.44
CA TYR A 203 -4.80 9.05 -14.55
C TYR A 203 -4.91 9.43 -13.09
N PHE A 204 -5.39 8.45 -12.33
CA PHE A 204 -5.41 8.40 -10.88
C PHE A 204 -4.62 7.16 -10.46
N ALA A 205 -3.45 7.37 -9.86
CA ALA A 205 -2.67 6.29 -9.26
C ALA A 205 -2.90 6.31 -7.75
N VAL A 206 -3.09 5.15 -7.13
CA VAL A 206 -3.41 5.05 -5.71
C VAL A 206 -2.74 3.83 -5.08
N PHE A 207 -2.38 3.94 -3.81
CA PHE A 207 -2.22 2.80 -2.93
C PHE A 207 -2.68 3.15 -1.53
N LYS A 208 -2.88 2.13 -0.72
CA LYS A 208 -3.42 2.25 0.62
C LYS A 208 -2.55 1.57 1.66
N LEU A 209 -2.34 2.29 2.75
CA LEU A 209 -2.03 1.71 4.06
C LEU A 209 -3.28 1.78 4.93
N PRO A 210 -3.40 0.96 5.99
CA PRO A 210 -4.46 1.14 6.95
C PRO A 210 -4.55 2.61 7.39
N PHE A 211 -5.75 3.18 7.37
CA PHE A 211 -6.05 4.59 7.70
C PHE A 211 -5.54 5.65 6.71
N ILE A 212 -4.84 5.30 5.63
CA ILE A 212 -4.28 6.30 4.69
C ILE A 212 -4.40 5.83 3.25
N TYR A 213 -4.96 6.69 2.41
CA TYR A 213 -4.75 6.58 0.97
C TYR A 213 -3.68 7.55 0.54
N PHE A 214 -2.75 7.08 -0.29
CA PHE A 214 -1.82 7.93 -1.03
C PHE A 214 -2.23 7.87 -2.49
N TYR A 215 -2.26 9.02 -3.17
CA TYR A 215 -2.70 9.08 -4.55
C TYR A 215 -1.99 10.17 -5.33
N ILE A 216 -1.96 9.99 -6.65
CA ILE A 216 -1.42 10.94 -7.62
C ILE A 216 -2.54 11.21 -8.62
N LEU A 217 -2.84 12.50 -8.81
CA LEU A 217 -3.66 13.00 -9.91
C LEU A 217 -2.69 13.49 -10.99
N SER A 218 -2.79 12.94 -12.19
CA SER A 218 -2.03 13.44 -13.34
C SER A 218 -2.36 14.92 -13.62
N PRO A 219 -1.65 15.61 -14.52
CA PRO A 219 -2.15 16.88 -15.05
C PRO A 219 -3.54 16.71 -15.72
N GLY A 220 -4.34 17.79 -15.72
CA GLY A 220 -5.63 17.86 -16.43
C GLY A 220 -6.89 17.67 -15.58
N TRP A 221 -6.76 17.32 -14.30
CA TRP A 221 -7.92 17.23 -13.40
C TRP A 221 -8.53 18.61 -13.11
N GLY A 222 -9.86 18.65 -13.01
CA GLY A 222 -10.59 19.88 -12.72
C GLY A 222 -10.30 20.45 -11.34
N PHE A 223 -10.61 21.75 -11.15
CA PHE A 223 -10.43 22.43 -9.87
C PHE A 223 -11.18 21.74 -8.72
N GLU A 224 -12.40 21.24 -8.98
CA GLU A 224 -13.24 20.55 -7.99
C GLU A 224 -12.63 19.26 -7.40
N GLU A 225 -11.67 18.67 -8.10
CA GLU A 225 -10.93 17.49 -7.66
C GLU A 225 -9.62 17.92 -6.98
N THR A 226 -8.89 18.82 -7.62
CA THR A 226 -7.55 19.24 -7.16
C THR A 226 -7.59 20.12 -5.92
N ASN A 227 -8.66 20.90 -5.68
CA ASN A 227 -8.80 21.76 -4.49
C ASN A 227 -9.04 20.97 -3.19
N LYS A 228 -9.60 19.75 -3.28
CA LYS A 228 -9.80 18.82 -2.17
C LYS A 228 -8.59 17.92 -1.94
N ALA A 229 -7.66 17.88 -2.89
CA ALA A 229 -6.47 17.05 -2.78
C ALA A 229 -5.46 17.67 -1.80
N THR A 230 -5.18 16.97 -0.70
CA THR A 230 -4.14 17.41 0.25
C THR A 230 -2.78 16.87 -0.21
N LYS A 231 -1.88 17.79 -0.58
CA LYS A 231 -0.50 17.45 -0.96
C LYS A 231 0.32 16.96 0.23
N LEU A 232 1.16 15.97 0.00
CA LEU A 232 2.13 15.45 0.96
C LEU A 232 3.40 16.34 0.94
N GLU A 233 3.28 17.54 1.49
CA GLU A 233 4.36 18.53 1.55
C GLU A 233 5.19 18.40 2.84
N VAL A 234 6.48 18.73 2.75
CA VAL A 234 7.37 18.69 3.91
C VAL A 234 7.01 19.76 4.92
N GLY A 235 6.99 19.38 6.19
CA GLY A 235 6.70 20.25 7.31
C GLY A 235 5.62 19.68 8.24
N ASP A 236 5.13 20.55 9.12
CA ASP A 236 4.09 20.22 10.07
C ASP A 236 2.72 20.31 9.40
N LEU A 237 1.94 19.24 9.52
CA LEU A 237 0.61 19.16 8.97
C LEU A 237 -0.39 18.73 10.05
N ASP A 238 -1.41 19.56 10.26
CA ASP A 238 -2.53 19.23 11.14
C ASP A 238 -3.63 18.52 10.35
N VAL A 239 -3.71 17.19 10.49
CA VAL A 239 -4.65 16.35 9.74
C VAL A 239 -6.11 16.68 10.03
N ARG A 240 -6.42 17.37 11.14
CA ARG A 240 -7.79 17.85 11.44
C ARG A 240 -8.24 18.94 10.49
N LYS A 241 -7.31 19.63 9.81
CA LYS A 241 -7.64 20.68 8.84
C LYS A 241 -8.04 20.12 7.48
N ILE A 242 -7.83 18.82 7.25
CA ILE A 242 -8.24 18.14 6.02
C ILE A 242 -9.73 17.80 6.17
N GLN A 243 -10.58 18.56 5.47
CA GLN A 243 -12.04 18.45 5.62
C GLN A 243 -12.70 17.58 4.56
N ASP A 244 -12.04 17.40 3.41
CA ASP A 244 -12.60 16.68 2.28
C ASP A 244 -11.51 15.98 1.47
N ILE A 245 -11.93 15.10 0.55
CA ILE A 245 -11.07 14.39 -0.39
C ILE A 245 -11.66 14.45 -1.81
N PRO A 246 -10.85 14.28 -2.86
CA PRO A 246 -11.31 14.26 -4.25
C PRO A 246 -12.44 13.24 -4.47
N GLN A 247 -13.39 13.56 -5.36
CA GLN A 247 -14.52 12.67 -5.65
C GLN A 247 -14.04 11.37 -6.29
N VAL A 248 -13.04 11.43 -7.18
CA VAL A 248 -12.41 10.21 -7.73
C VAL A 248 -11.92 9.25 -6.64
N LEU A 249 -11.39 9.76 -5.52
CA LEU A 249 -10.97 8.91 -4.41
C LEU A 249 -12.18 8.34 -3.64
N LYS A 250 -13.26 9.10 -3.47
CA LYS A 250 -14.50 8.59 -2.85
C LYS A 250 -15.10 7.46 -3.68
N ASP A 251 -15.20 7.66 -4.99
CA ASP A 251 -15.72 6.65 -5.92
C ASP A 251 -14.83 5.39 -5.93
N TYR A 252 -13.51 5.57 -5.82
CA TYR A 252 -12.58 4.45 -5.69
C TYR A 252 -12.80 3.67 -4.38
N ILE A 253 -12.96 4.36 -3.24
CA ILE A 253 -13.23 3.74 -1.95
C ILE A 253 -14.56 2.97 -1.96
N GLU A 254 -15.60 3.52 -2.60
CA GLU A 254 -16.89 2.83 -2.79
C GLU A 254 -16.69 1.53 -3.58
N TRP A 255 -16.01 1.61 -4.72
CA TRP A 255 -15.71 0.44 -5.55
C TRP A 255 -14.93 -0.64 -4.77
N GLU A 256 -13.97 -0.26 -3.93
CA GLU A 256 -13.26 -1.20 -3.06
C GLU A 256 -14.18 -1.85 -2.02
N TYR A 257 -15.09 -1.06 -1.44
CA TYR A 257 -16.06 -1.54 -0.47
C TYR A 257 -17.03 -2.55 -1.10
N GLU A 258 -17.55 -2.28 -2.29
CA GLU A 258 -18.36 -3.24 -3.05
C GLU A 258 -17.58 -4.53 -3.35
N GLY A 259 -16.30 -4.40 -3.73
CA GLY A 259 -15.41 -5.54 -3.94
C GLY A 259 -15.24 -6.38 -2.67
N PHE A 260 -15.06 -5.74 -1.52
CA PHE A 260 -15.00 -6.40 -0.22
C PHE A 260 -16.32 -7.12 0.14
N LEU A 261 -17.48 -6.52 -0.14
CA LEU A 261 -18.76 -7.18 0.11
C LEU A 261 -18.93 -8.43 -0.76
N LYS A 262 -18.56 -8.36 -2.04
CA LYS A 262 -18.56 -9.50 -2.95
C LYS A 262 -17.64 -10.62 -2.47
N SER A 263 -16.41 -10.28 -2.06
CA SER A 263 -15.46 -11.28 -1.56
C SER A 263 -15.93 -11.88 -0.24
N LYS A 264 -16.49 -11.09 0.68
CA LYS A 264 -17.08 -11.57 1.93
C LYS A 264 -18.22 -12.57 1.68
N ALA A 265 -19.08 -12.30 0.70
CA ALA A 265 -20.17 -13.20 0.32
C ALA A 265 -19.68 -14.49 -0.34
N ALA A 266 -18.51 -14.47 -1.00
CA ALA A 266 -17.91 -15.63 -1.64
C ALA A 266 -17.12 -16.54 -0.68
N MET A 267 -17.01 -16.19 0.60
CA MET A 267 -16.28 -17.00 1.58
C MET A 267 -17.06 -18.26 1.94
N ASP A 268 -16.42 -19.42 1.77
CA ASP A 268 -17.04 -20.71 2.06
C ASP A 268 -17.27 -20.96 3.56
N GLU A 269 -18.19 -21.87 3.88
CA GLU A 269 -18.56 -22.17 5.27
C GLU A 269 -17.40 -22.71 6.10
N VAL A 270 -16.47 -23.44 5.48
CA VAL A 270 -15.29 -24.02 6.14
C VAL A 270 -14.39 -22.90 6.65
N ASN A 271 -14.11 -21.92 5.80
CA ASN A 271 -13.29 -20.76 6.11
C ASN A 271 -13.98 -19.84 7.13
N GLN A 272 -15.30 -19.65 7.02
CA GLN A 272 -16.08 -18.91 8.01
C GLN A 272 -15.97 -19.56 9.41
N GLU A 273 -16.17 -20.88 9.48
CA GLU A 273 -16.08 -21.62 10.73
C GLU A 273 -14.67 -21.60 11.32
N GLN A 274 -13.65 -21.70 10.48
CA GLN A 274 -12.27 -21.58 10.90
C GLN A 274 -11.98 -20.20 11.53
N ILE A 275 -12.50 -19.11 10.94
CA ILE A 275 -12.39 -17.76 11.52
C ILE A 275 -13.09 -17.69 12.87
N ARG A 276 -14.32 -18.22 12.98
CA ARG A 276 -15.07 -18.22 14.26
C ARG A 276 -14.28 -18.90 15.37
N ARG A 277 -13.70 -20.08 15.10
CA ARG A 277 -12.89 -20.82 16.08
C ARG A 277 -11.66 -20.05 16.53
N GLU A 278 -10.97 -19.37 15.60
CA GLU A 278 -9.77 -18.58 15.92
C GLU A 278 -10.11 -17.33 16.74
N VAL A 279 -11.18 -16.63 16.36
CA VAL A 279 -11.70 -15.50 17.13
C VAL A 279 -12.09 -15.95 18.54
N GLN A 280 -12.77 -17.08 18.66
CA GLN A 280 -13.17 -17.64 19.97
C GLN A 280 -11.95 -18.01 20.82
N LYS A 281 -10.92 -18.62 20.22
CA LYS A 281 -9.65 -18.93 20.90
C LYS A 281 -8.96 -17.67 21.46
N ASN A 282 -9.14 -16.54 20.80
CA ASN A 282 -8.54 -15.25 21.17
C ASN A 282 -9.50 -14.29 21.89
N SER A 283 -10.69 -14.75 22.29
CA SER A 283 -11.81 -13.95 22.84
C SER A 283 -11.52 -13.14 24.11
N GLY A 284 -10.38 -13.37 24.77
CA GLY A 284 -9.98 -12.65 25.99
C GLY A 284 -9.29 -11.30 25.76
N LYS A 285 -9.05 -10.86 24.52
CA LYS A 285 -8.34 -9.60 24.21
C LYS A 285 -9.09 -8.79 23.16
N VAL A 286 -9.40 -7.52 23.47
CA VAL A 286 -9.94 -6.57 22.48
C VAL A 286 -8.81 -6.15 21.52
N THR A 287 -8.92 -6.58 20.27
CA THR A 287 -7.94 -6.33 19.21
C THR A 287 -8.21 -5.03 18.46
N GLY A 288 -7.31 -4.67 17.52
CA GLY A 288 -7.53 -3.55 16.61
C GLY A 288 -8.68 -3.81 15.64
N SER A 289 -8.86 -5.05 15.18
CA SER A 289 -10.03 -5.45 14.38
C SER A 289 -11.33 -5.26 15.15
N ASP A 290 -11.41 -5.63 16.43
CA ASP A 290 -12.64 -5.46 17.21
C ASP A 290 -13.01 -3.99 17.40
N LYS A 291 -12.01 -3.12 17.64
CA LYS A 291 -12.23 -1.67 17.74
C LYS A 291 -12.73 -1.08 16.42
N SER A 292 -12.14 -1.51 15.30
CA SER A 292 -12.51 -1.03 13.97
C SER A 292 -13.91 -1.50 13.56
N LEU A 293 -14.28 -2.72 13.95
CA LEU A 293 -15.61 -3.28 13.73
C LEU A 293 -16.69 -2.45 14.45
N ARG A 294 -16.48 -2.16 15.74
CA ARG A 294 -17.38 -1.29 16.52
C ARG A 294 -17.53 0.10 15.92
N ARG A 295 -16.44 0.70 15.44
CA ARG A 295 -16.44 2.02 14.78
C ARG A 295 -17.17 2.00 13.43
N SER A 296 -17.24 0.85 12.77
CA SER A 296 -17.94 0.69 11.49
C SER A 296 -19.45 0.48 11.60
N GLY A 297 -19.99 0.36 12.83
CA GLY A 297 -21.40 0.05 13.05
C GLY A 297 -21.79 -1.39 12.69
N GLN A 298 -20.81 -2.30 12.60
CA GLN A 298 -20.97 -3.73 12.32
C GLN A 298 -20.80 -4.58 13.57
#